data_AF-A0A6V7JB02-F1
#
_entry.id   AF-A0A6V7JB02-F1
#
_cell.length_a   1.000
_cell.length_b   1.000
_cell.length_c   1.000
_cell.angle_alpha   90.00
_cell.angle_beta   90.00
_cell.angle_gamma   90.00
#
_symmetry.space_group_name_H-M   'P 1'
#
loop_
_entity.id
_entity.type
_entity.pdbx_description
1 polymer ?
#
loop_
_entity_poly.entity_id
_entity_poly.type
_entity_poly.pdbx_seq_one_letter_code
_entity_poly.pdbx_strand_id
1 'polypeptide(L)' 'GQEEVVQHLVQKGASVNAQSQNGFTPLYMAAQENHDSVVKFLLSKGANQTLATE' A
#
# COMPACT_ATOMS: atom_id res chain seq x y z
N GLY A 1 5.19 10.83 2.49
CA GLY A 1 3.95 10.09 2.18
C GLY A 1 2.77 10.65 2.96
N GLN A 2 1.58 10.65 2.36
CA GLN A 2 0.34 11.12 2.99
C GLN A 2 -0.33 9.98 3.77
N GLU A 3 0.25 9.60 4.91
CA GLU A 3 -0.22 8.45 5.70
C GLU A 3 -1.70 8.56 6.09
N GLU A 4 -2.15 9.72 6.56
CA GLU A 4 -3.54 9.96 6.96
C GLU A 4 -4.53 9.68 5.83
N VAL A 5 -4.17 10.02 4.59
CA VAL A 5 -4.99 9.76 3.40
C VAL A 5 -5.07 8.26 3.14
N VAL A 6 -3.94 7.55 3.21
CA VAL A 6 -3.91 6.08 3.05
C VAL A 6 -4.77 5.42 4.13
N GLN A 7 -4.64 5.86 5.39
CA GLN A 7 -5.45 5.34 6.49
C GLN A 7 -6.95 5.57 6.26
N HIS A 8 -7.33 6.78 5.84
CA HIS A 8 -8.73 7.11 5.56
C HIS A 8 -9.31 6.22 4.45
N LEU A 9 -8.59 6.03 3.35
CA LEU A 9 -9.02 5.19 2.24
C LEU A 9 -9.21 3.72 2.67
N VAL A 10 -8.25 3.15 3.40
CA VAL A 10 -8.34 1.77 3.90
C VAL A 10 -9.50 1.62 4.88
N GLN A 11 -9.76 2.60 5.76
CA GLN A 11 -10.92 2.61 6.65
C GLN A 11 -12.26 2.67 5.90
N LYS A 12 -12.27 3.25 4.68
CA LYS A 12 -13.43 3.26 3.78
C LYS A 12 -13.55 2.01 2.89
N GLY A 13 -12.70 1.00 3.11
CA GLY A 13 -12.76 -0.28 2.41
C GLY A 13 -11.88 -0.36 1.16
N ALA A 14 -10.93 0.57 0.98
CA ALA A 14 -9.94 0.41 -0.09
C ALA A 14 -9.08 -0.85 0.14
N SER A 15 -8.87 -1.62 -0.92
CA SER A 15 -8.02 -2.81 -0.86
C SER A 15 -6.54 -2.44 -0.77
N VAL A 16 -5.86 -2.96 0.26
CA VAL A 16 -4.41 -2.78 0.46
C VAL A 16 -3.55 -3.52 -0.58
N ASN A 17 -4.17 -4.43 -1.33
CA ASN A 17 -3.53 -5.26 -2.37
C ASN A 17 -4.01 -4.91 -3.79
N ALA A 18 -4.75 -3.81 -3.96
CA ALA A 18 -5.16 -3.37 -5.29
C ALA A 18 -3.92 -3.08 -6.15
N GLN A 19 -3.88 -3.61 -7.37
CA GLN A 19 -2.82 -3.29 -8.31
C GLN A 19 -3.21 -2.05 -9.14
N SER A 20 -2.24 -1.19 -9.40
CA SER A 20 -2.38 -0.14 -10.41
C SER A 20 -2.50 -0.74 -11.81
N GLN A 21 -2.76 0.10 -12.82
CA GLN A 21 -2.78 -0.34 -14.22
C GLN A 21 -1.44 -0.96 -14.67
N ASN A 22 -0.35 -0.60 -14.01
CA ASN A 22 0.99 -1.13 -14.25
C ASN A 22 1.36 -2.27 -13.28
N GLY A 23 0.40 -2.90 -12.61
CA GLY A 23 0.65 -4.05 -11.74
C GLY A 23 1.24 -3.72 -10.35
N PHE A 24 1.64 -2.48 -10.07
CA PHE A 24 2.21 -2.11 -8.77
C PHE A 24 1.17 -2.05 -7.65
N THR A 25 1.54 -2.56 -6.47
CA THR A 25 0.73 -2.48 -5.24
C THR A 25 1.03 -1.20 -4.45
N PRO A 26 0.11 -0.77 -3.55
CA PRO A 26 0.39 0.28 -2.58
C PRO A 26 1.67 0.03 -1.77
N LEU A 27 1.94 -1.22 -1.41
CA LEU A 27 3.13 -1.61 -0.64
C LEU A 27 4.42 -1.40 -1.46
N TYR A 28 4.42 -1.82 -2.74
CA TYR A 28 5.54 -1.59 -3.64
C TYR A 28 5.83 -0.10 -3.82
N MET A 29 4.81 0.71 -4.13
CA MET A 29 4.96 2.15 -4.30
C MET A 29 5.45 2.83 -3.03
N ALA A 30 4.95 2.43 -1.85
CA ALA A 30 5.40 2.98 -0.59
C ALA A 30 6.87 2.65 -0.28
N ALA A 31 7.32 1.44 -0.62
CA ALA A 31 8.72 1.05 -0.46
C ALA A 31 9.64 1.78 -1.45
N GLN A 32 9.25 1.89 -2.72
CA GLN A 32 10.02 2.62 -3.75
C GLN A 32 10.25 4.09 -3.38
N GLU A 33 9.24 4.74 -2.82
CA GLU A 33 9.27 6.16 -2.46
C GLU A 33 9.75 6.42 -1.01
N ASN A 34 10.29 5.40 -0.32
CA ASN A 34 10.78 5.49 1.07
C ASN A 34 9.73 6.02 2.08
N HIS A 35 8.48 5.60 1.94
CA HIS A 35 7.37 5.96 2.83
C HIS A 35 7.20 4.97 3.98
N ASP A 36 8.17 4.91 4.90
CA ASP A 36 8.25 3.93 6.00
C ASP A 36 6.96 3.78 6.82
N SER A 37 6.31 4.87 7.20
CA SER A 37 5.08 4.80 8.00
C SER A 37 3.93 4.17 7.21
N VAL A 38 3.84 4.45 5.90
CA VAL A 38 2.85 3.84 5.02
C VAL A 38 3.13 2.35 4.83
N VAL A 39 4.41 1.96 4.68
CA VAL A 39 4.80 0.55 4.62
C VAL A 39 4.35 -0.19 5.89
N LYS A 40 4.69 0.33 7.07
CA LYS A 40 4.30 -0.26 8.36
C LYS A 40 2.78 -0.36 8.49
N PHE A 41 2.06 0.70 8.09
CA PHE A 41 0.61 0.70 8.12
C PHE A 41 0.01 -0.37 7.20
N LEU A 42 0.44 -0.43 5.93
CA LEU A 42 -0.07 -1.41 4.96
C LEU A 42 0.21 -2.85 5.40
N LEU A 43 1.40 -3.14 5.94
CA LEU A 43 1.73 -4.44 6.51
C LEU A 43 0.83 -4.79 7.70
N SER A 44 0.53 -3.82 8.58
CA SER A 44 -0.41 -4.02 9.70
C SER A 44 -1.84 -4.33 9.26
N LYS A 45 -2.18 -4.01 8.00
CA LYS A 45 -3.48 -4.27 7.38
C LYS A 45 -3.49 -5.49 6.46
N GLY A 46 -2.42 -6.29 6.45
CA GLY A 46 -2.38 -7.53 5.67
C GLY A 46 -2.02 -7.33 4.20
N ALA A 47 -1.26 -6.27 3.86
CA ALA A 47 -0.68 -6.15 2.53
C ALA A 47 0.24 -7.36 2.23
N ASN A 48 0.06 -7.96 1.06
CA ASN A 48 0.80 -9.14 0.64
C ASN A 48 2.16 -8.74 0.04
N GLN A 49 3.22 -9.09 0.76
CA GLN A 49 4.61 -8.82 0.39
C GLN A 49 5.09 -9.59 -0.84
N THR A 50 4.40 -10.68 -1.21
CA THR A 50 4.76 -11.54 -2.34
C THR A 50 3.80 -11.42 -3.51
N LEU A 51 2.85 -10.48 -3.45
CA LEU A 51 1.97 -10.23 -4.60
C LEU A 51 2.82 -9.76 -5.78
N ALA A 52 2.66 -10.43 -6.93
CA ALA A 52 3.43 -10.11 -8.11
C ALA A 52 3.20 -8.65 -8.54
N THR A 53 4.29 -7.97 -8.88
CA THR A 53 4.30 -6.65 -9.48
C THR A 53 5.09 -6.73 -10.78
N GLU A 54 4.72 -5.93 -11.78
CA GLU A 54 5.42 -5.87 -13.07
C GLU A 54 6.79 -5.16 -12.97
#